data_AF-A0A8D0MDA2-F1
#
_entry.id   AF-A0A8D0MDA2-F1
#
_cell.length_a   1.000
_cell.length_b   1.000
_cell.length_c   1.000
_cell.angle_alpha   90.00
_cell.angle_beta   90.00
_cell.angle_gamma   90.00
#
_symmetry.space_group_name_H-M   'P 1'
#
loop_
_entity.id
_entity.type
_entity.pdbx_description
1 polymer ?
#
loop_
_entity_poly.entity_id
_entity_poly.type
_entity_poly.pdbx_seq_one_letter_code
_entity_poly.pdbx_strand_id
1 'polypeptide(L)'
;SWTTGGSSLKDSKDEELAGPSQTYIPTLQGMEITSERELAQLALIQPIVVSNHEQSTFQDYFKMLEKKLSENEIIQEFMTGISHFVKHLQFTKWPDHGTPASAEDFIKYVRYVRKSHLTGPLIVHCSAGVGRTGVFLCVDVVFCAIEKSFSFNIMNIVGQMRQQRCGMIQTKEQYIFCYKIVLEVLQKLLTKK
;
A
#
# COMPACT_ATOMS: atom_id res chain seq x y z
N SER A 1 -62.56 -1.51 -37.85
CA SER A 1 -62.67 -2.82 -38.51
C SER A 1 -61.36 -3.12 -39.23
N TRP A 2 -60.76 -4.26 -38.86
CA TRP A 2 -59.71 -5.02 -39.55
C TRP A 2 -58.26 -4.49 -39.64
N THR A 3 -57.39 -5.41 -39.21
CA THR A 3 -55.92 -5.47 -39.06
C THR A 3 -55.20 -5.96 -40.32
N THR A 4 -53.91 -5.64 -40.43
CA THR A 4 -52.75 -6.55 -40.69
C THR A 4 -51.46 -5.69 -40.68
N GLY A 5 -50.50 -5.89 -39.75
CA GLY A 5 -49.33 -6.79 -39.84
C GLY A 5 -48.08 -5.94 -40.17
N GLY A 6 -46.88 -6.03 -39.58
CA GLY A 6 -46.24 -6.85 -38.57
C GLY A 6 -44.72 -6.53 -38.61
N SER A 7 -44.00 -6.84 -37.52
CA SER A 7 -42.53 -6.75 -37.29
C SER A 7 -41.96 -5.39 -36.85
N SER A 8 -40.99 -5.26 -35.94
CA SER A 8 -40.56 -5.96 -34.72
C SER A 8 -39.42 -5.08 -34.16
N LEU A 9 -39.18 -5.16 -32.84
CA LEU A 9 -38.01 -4.66 -32.09
C LEU A 9 -37.98 -3.14 -31.77
N LYS A 10 -38.46 -2.83 -30.56
CA LYS A 10 -38.08 -1.64 -29.77
C LYS A 10 -36.84 -2.00 -28.94
N ASP A 11 -35.73 -1.32 -29.17
CA ASP A 11 -34.58 -1.34 -28.26
C ASP A 11 -34.73 -0.22 -27.23
N SER A 12 -35.10 -0.61 -26.00
CA SER A 12 -34.89 0.17 -24.78
C SER A 12 -33.83 -0.57 -23.96
N LYS A 13 -32.65 0.00 -23.82
CA LYS A 13 -31.65 -0.48 -22.86
C LYS A 13 -31.59 0.48 -21.68
N ASP A 14 -32.13 -0.03 -20.58
CA ASP A 14 -32.14 0.54 -19.25
C ASP A 14 -30.73 0.62 -18.65
N GLU A 15 -30.55 1.60 -17.78
CA GLU A 15 -29.40 1.78 -16.90
C GLU A 15 -29.24 0.58 -15.96
N GLU A 16 -28.18 -0.20 -16.15
CA GLU A 16 -27.82 -1.30 -15.24
C GLU A 16 -26.88 -0.76 -14.15
N LEU A 17 -27.45 -0.57 -12.95
CA LEU A 17 -26.71 -0.30 -11.72
C LEU A 17 -25.77 -1.48 -11.41
N ALA A 18 -24.49 -1.18 -11.13
CA ALA A 18 -23.50 -2.19 -10.78
C ALA A 18 -23.89 -2.96 -9.50
N GLY A 19 -24.24 -4.24 -9.67
CA GLY A 19 -24.42 -5.20 -8.58
C GLY A 19 -23.08 -5.59 -7.92
N PRO A 20 -23.12 -6.22 -6.73
CA PRO A 20 -21.91 -6.63 -6.01
C PRO A 20 -21.09 -7.63 -6.82
N SER A 21 -19.76 -7.48 -6.76
CA SER A 21 -18.80 -8.30 -7.50
C SER A 21 -18.99 -9.79 -7.17
N GLN A 22 -19.47 -10.57 -8.13
CA GLN A 22 -19.37 -12.03 -8.04
C GLN A 22 -17.92 -12.43 -8.28
N THR A 23 -17.24 -12.84 -7.21
CA THR A 23 -16.00 -13.60 -7.30
C THR A 23 -16.29 -14.94 -7.97
N TYR A 24 -15.94 -15.07 -9.25
CA TYR A 24 -15.89 -16.37 -9.91
C TYR A 24 -14.69 -17.15 -9.35
N ILE A 25 -14.94 -17.95 -8.33
CA ILE A 25 -14.01 -18.95 -7.83
C ILE A 25 -14.27 -20.21 -8.68
N PRO A 26 -13.30 -20.72 -9.46
CA PRO A 26 -13.44 -22.02 -10.10
C PRO A 26 -13.77 -23.05 -9.03
N THR A 27 -14.87 -23.77 -9.19
CA THR A 27 -15.33 -24.80 -8.25
C THR A 27 -14.29 -25.92 -8.19
N LEU A 28 -13.30 -25.78 -7.31
CA LEU A 28 -12.49 -26.88 -6.80
C LEU A 28 -13.40 -27.69 -5.87
N GLN A 29 -14.26 -28.49 -6.49
CA GLN A 29 -15.20 -29.34 -5.80
C GLN A 29 -14.39 -30.46 -5.12
N GLY A 30 -14.28 -30.38 -3.79
CA GLY A 30 -14.02 -31.55 -2.94
C GLY A 30 -12.56 -31.88 -2.58
N MET A 31 -11.61 -30.94 -2.62
CA MET A 31 -10.38 -31.11 -1.84
C MET A 31 -10.53 -30.46 -0.46
N GLU A 32 -11.15 -31.19 0.47
CA GLU A 32 -10.99 -30.90 1.90
C GLU A 32 -9.58 -31.35 2.28
N ILE A 33 -8.65 -30.40 2.42
CA ILE A 33 -7.21 -30.68 2.61
C ILE A 33 -6.97 -31.37 3.95
N THR A 34 -7.81 -31.10 4.96
CA THR A 34 -7.80 -31.76 6.26
C THR A 34 -9.11 -31.50 7.00
N SER A 35 -9.58 -32.46 7.79
CA SER A 35 -10.82 -32.33 8.57
C SER A 35 -10.60 -31.56 9.89
N GLU A 36 -11.65 -30.96 10.46
CA GLU A 36 -11.59 -30.37 11.81
C GLU A 36 -11.11 -31.36 12.88
N ARG A 37 -11.41 -32.65 12.71
CA ARG A 37 -10.94 -33.71 13.61
C ARG A 37 -9.44 -33.93 13.50
N GLU A 38 -8.88 -33.89 12.29
CA GLU A 38 -7.44 -33.98 12.06
C GLU A 38 -6.72 -32.73 12.59
N LEU A 39 -7.29 -31.54 12.42
CA LEU A 39 -6.80 -30.31 13.04
C LEU A 39 -6.82 -30.38 14.57
N ALA A 40 -7.89 -30.93 15.16
CA ALA A 40 -8.00 -31.11 16.60
C ALA A 40 -6.99 -32.14 17.14
N GLN A 41 -6.63 -33.16 16.36
CA GLN A 41 -5.55 -34.09 16.71
C GLN A 41 -4.17 -33.43 16.67
N LEU A 42 -3.92 -32.52 15.71
CA LEU A 42 -2.69 -31.73 15.65
C LEU A 42 -2.60 -30.68 16.77
N ALA A 43 -3.73 -30.24 17.31
CA ALA A 43 -3.78 -29.32 18.44
C ALA A 43 -3.36 -29.97 19.77
N LEU A 44 -3.42 -31.31 19.87
CA LEU A 44 -2.81 -32.05 20.96
C LEU A 44 -1.29 -32.05 20.72
N ILE A 45 -0.59 -31.09 21.31
CA ILE A 45 0.87 -30.99 21.25
C ILE A 45 1.46 -32.27 21.88
N GLN A 46 1.70 -33.29 21.05
CA GLN A 46 2.34 -34.52 21.47
C GLN A 46 3.81 -34.48 21.03
N PRO A 47 4.75 -34.72 21.94
CA PRO A 47 6.15 -34.76 21.55
C PRO A 47 6.39 -35.95 20.63
N ILE A 48 6.90 -35.70 19.42
CA ILE A 48 7.41 -36.76 18.54
C ILE A 48 8.67 -37.28 19.24
N VAL A 49 8.57 -38.45 19.90
CA VAL A 49 9.64 -39.21 20.59
C VAL A 49 10.88 -38.36 20.92
N VAL A 50 10.91 -37.81 22.12
CA VAL A 50 11.93 -36.86 22.55
C VAL A 50 12.99 -37.61 23.35
N SER A 51 14.25 -37.51 22.93
CA SER A 51 15.40 -38.03 23.69
C SER A 51 15.57 -37.29 25.03
N ASN A 52 16.22 -37.91 26.01
CA ASN A 52 16.45 -37.28 27.33
C ASN A 52 17.16 -35.89 27.24
N HIS A 53 18.02 -35.70 26.24
CA HIS A 53 18.71 -34.42 25.98
C HIS A 53 17.74 -33.34 25.47
N GLU A 54 16.85 -33.68 24.55
CA GLU A 54 15.83 -32.77 24.04
C GLU A 54 14.81 -32.42 25.14
N GLN A 55 14.50 -33.36 26.03
CA GLN A 55 13.61 -33.14 27.17
C GLN A 55 14.21 -32.18 28.21
N SER A 56 15.53 -32.26 28.46
CA SER A 56 16.26 -31.28 29.28
C SER A 56 16.22 -29.88 28.65
N THR A 57 16.45 -29.81 27.34
CA THR A 57 16.45 -28.54 26.59
C THR A 57 15.08 -27.85 26.67
N PHE A 58 13.99 -28.61 26.57
CA PHE A 58 12.63 -28.07 26.74
C PHE A 58 12.36 -27.56 28.15
N GLN A 59 12.86 -28.25 29.17
CA GLN A 59 12.74 -27.76 30.56
C GLN A 59 13.51 -26.46 30.77
N ASP A 60 14.67 -26.31 30.15
CA ASP A 60 15.46 -25.08 30.22
C ASP A 60 14.75 -23.91 29.53
N TYR A 61 14.19 -24.12 28.33
CA TYR A 61 13.38 -23.10 27.65
C TYR A 61 12.14 -22.72 28.45
N PHE A 62 11.45 -23.71 29.02
CA PHE A 62 10.27 -23.47 29.84
C PHE A 62 10.59 -22.59 31.05
N LYS A 63 11.63 -22.94 31.82
CA LYS A 63 12.08 -22.15 32.99
C LYS A 63 12.53 -20.75 32.59
N MET A 64 13.26 -20.61 31.48
CA MET A 64 13.68 -19.31 30.96
C MET A 64 12.48 -18.42 30.65
N LEU A 65 11.46 -18.97 29.97
CA LEU A 65 10.26 -18.22 29.58
C LEU A 65 9.39 -17.87 30.79
N GLU A 66 9.18 -18.81 31.73
CA GLU A 66 8.46 -18.54 32.98
C GLU A 66 9.13 -17.43 33.80
N LYS A 67 10.46 -17.46 33.89
CA LYS A 67 11.23 -16.40 34.56
C LYS A 67 11.03 -15.05 33.88
N LYS A 68 11.22 -14.98 32.55
CA LYS A 68 11.00 -13.74 31.77
C LYS A 68 9.59 -13.18 31.90
N LEU A 69 8.57 -14.05 31.97
CA LEU A 69 7.16 -13.67 32.13
C LEU A 69 6.83 -13.19 33.54
N SER A 70 7.49 -13.73 34.57
CA SER A 70 7.23 -13.39 35.98
C SER A 70 7.95 -12.14 36.47
N GLU A 71 9.11 -11.80 35.90
CA GLU A 71 9.97 -10.70 36.38
C GLU A 71 9.70 -9.35 35.69
N ASN A 72 8.62 -9.22 34.90
CA ASN A 72 8.35 -8.06 34.02
C ASN A 72 9.52 -7.71 33.07
N GLU A 73 10.50 -8.60 32.90
CA GLU A 73 11.67 -8.40 32.04
C GLU A 73 11.26 -8.17 30.59
N ILE A 74 10.20 -8.84 30.13
CA ILE A 74 9.66 -8.63 28.77
C ILE A 74 9.12 -7.20 28.61
N ILE A 75 8.43 -6.68 29.62
CA ILE A 75 7.93 -5.29 29.59
C ILE A 75 9.12 -4.33 29.60
N GLN A 76 10.13 -4.57 30.43
CA GLN A 76 11.33 -3.74 30.47
C GLN A 76 12.16 -3.84 29.18
N GLU A 77 12.26 -5.01 28.57
CA GLU A 77 12.89 -5.27 27.26
C GLU A 77 12.15 -4.50 26.16
N PHE A 78 10.81 -4.61 26.12
CA PHE A 78 9.96 -3.88 25.18
C PHE A 78 9.97 -2.36 25.42
N MET A 79 10.07 -1.96 26.68
CA MET A 79 10.15 -0.56 27.11
C MET A 79 11.58 -0.03 27.14
N THR A 80 12.60 -0.81 26.72
CA THR A 80 13.99 -0.33 26.71
C THR A 80 14.04 1.00 25.99
N GLY A 81 14.44 2.02 26.76
CA GLY A 81 13.97 3.40 26.65
C GLY A 81 14.51 4.24 25.50
N ILE A 82 14.60 3.67 24.30
CA ILE A 82 14.93 4.44 23.11
C ILE A 82 13.64 5.06 22.58
N SER A 83 13.42 6.32 22.94
CA SER A 83 12.34 7.12 22.36
C SER A 83 12.82 7.75 21.05
N HIS A 84 12.03 7.58 19.98
CA HIS A 84 12.26 8.23 18.70
C HIS A 84 11.18 9.28 18.44
N PHE A 85 11.60 10.45 17.98
CA PHE A 85 10.67 11.48 17.52
C PHE A 85 10.31 11.24 16.05
N VAL A 86 9.03 10.99 15.79
CA VAL A 86 8.51 10.82 14.43
C VAL A 86 7.69 12.05 14.05
N LYS A 87 8.09 12.72 12.96
CA LYS A 87 7.27 13.78 12.37
C LYS A 87 6.31 13.17 11.35
N HIS A 88 5.04 13.06 11.73
CA HIS A 88 3.99 12.57 10.85
C HIS A 88 3.34 13.73 10.09
N LEU A 89 3.36 13.66 8.75
CA LEU A 89 2.78 14.66 7.86
C LEU A 89 1.64 14.02 7.07
N GLN A 90 0.46 14.65 7.10
CA GLN A 90 -0.74 14.13 6.45
C GLN A 90 -1.26 15.12 5.41
N PHE A 91 -1.39 14.68 4.16
CA PHE A 91 -2.05 15.43 3.10
C PHE A 91 -3.49 14.93 2.94
N THR A 92 -4.47 15.73 3.36
CA THR A 92 -5.88 15.30 3.48
C THR A 92 -6.71 15.57 2.23
N LYS A 93 -6.32 16.53 1.38
CA LYS A 93 -7.07 16.95 0.17
C LYS A 93 -6.72 16.11 -1.07
N TRP A 94 -6.76 14.79 -0.95
CA TRP A 94 -6.44 13.86 -2.04
C TRP A 94 -7.31 12.59 -1.98
N PRO A 95 -8.38 12.52 -2.77
CA PRO A 95 -9.27 11.35 -2.81
C PRO A 95 -8.55 10.13 -3.39
N ASP A 96 -9.04 8.94 -3.04
CA ASP A 96 -8.51 7.71 -3.62
C ASP A 96 -8.82 7.64 -5.12
N HIS A 97 -7.92 7.02 -5.89
CA HIS A 97 -7.96 6.96 -7.37
C HIS A 97 -7.94 8.31 -8.12
N GLY A 98 -8.05 9.44 -7.42
CA GLY A 98 -7.99 10.78 -7.99
C GLY A 98 -6.62 11.45 -7.86
N THR A 99 -6.64 12.77 -8.03
CA THR A 99 -5.48 13.67 -7.93
C THR A 99 -5.69 14.68 -6.80
N PRO A 100 -4.62 15.33 -6.29
CA PRO A 100 -4.76 16.47 -5.39
C PRO A 100 -5.70 17.54 -5.96
N ALA A 101 -6.55 18.12 -5.10
CA ALA A 101 -7.52 19.15 -5.52
C ALA A 101 -6.84 20.47 -5.91
N SER A 102 -5.66 20.75 -5.34
CA SER A 102 -4.85 21.94 -5.65
C SER A 102 -3.41 21.53 -5.92
N ALA A 103 -2.93 21.86 -7.11
CA ALA A 103 -1.52 21.68 -7.48
C ALA A 103 -0.59 22.50 -6.58
N GLU A 104 -0.99 23.72 -6.24
CA GLU A 104 -0.23 24.60 -5.37
C GLU A 104 -0.07 24.03 -3.95
N ASP A 105 -1.17 23.55 -3.35
CA ASP A 105 -1.13 22.92 -2.02
C ASP A 105 -0.26 21.67 -2.03
N PHE A 106 -0.34 20.88 -3.10
CA PHE A 106 0.49 19.69 -3.27
C PHE A 106 1.99 20.05 -3.39
N ILE A 107 2.35 21.05 -4.19
CA ILE A 107 3.73 21.53 -4.32
C ILE A 107 4.24 22.03 -2.96
N LYS A 108 3.44 22.82 -2.23
CA LYS A 108 3.78 23.29 -0.88
C LYS A 108 4.02 22.12 0.06
N TYR A 109 3.16 21.09 0.02
CA TYR A 109 3.30 19.89 0.83
C TYR A 109 4.59 19.13 0.52
N VAL A 110 4.88 18.82 -0.75
CA VAL A 110 6.11 18.11 -1.15
C VAL A 110 7.36 18.89 -0.68
N ARG A 111 7.38 20.21 -0.88
CA ARG A 111 8.49 21.06 -0.41
C ARG A 111 8.62 21.04 1.12
N TYR A 112 7.51 21.05 1.85
CA TYR A 112 7.52 21.00 3.31
C TYR A 112 7.99 19.65 3.85
N VAL A 113 7.61 18.53 3.19
CA VAL A 113 8.13 17.19 3.50
C VAL A 113 9.63 17.15 3.30
N ARG A 114 10.14 17.58 2.13
CA ARG A 114 11.58 17.65 1.83
C ARG A 114 12.35 18.50 2.83
N LYS A 115 11.82 19.67 3.20
CA LYS A 115 12.44 20.57 4.19
C LYS A 115 12.44 19.97 5.61
N SER A 116 11.44 19.16 5.93
CA SER A 116 11.30 18.54 7.26
C SER A 116 12.09 17.25 7.43
N HIS A 117 12.51 16.64 6.32
CA HIS A 117 13.27 15.40 6.32
C HIS A 117 14.74 15.65 6.67
N LEU A 118 15.28 14.85 7.59
CA LEU A 118 16.66 15.00 8.07
C LEU A 118 17.57 13.89 7.54
N THR A 119 17.24 12.63 7.85
CA THR A 119 18.03 11.45 7.50
C THR A 119 17.14 10.21 7.37
N GLY A 120 17.70 9.13 6.81
CA GLY A 120 17.03 7.83 6.69
C GLY A 120 16.00 7.76 5.55
N PRO A 121 15.32 6.62 5.39
CA PRO A 121 14.25 6.49 4.41
C PRO A 121 12.99 7.25 4.84
N LEU A 122 12.33 7.93 3.90
CA LEU A 122 11.02 8.53 4.12
C LEU A 122 9.92 7.47 3.97
N ILE A 123 9.10 7.30 5.00
CA ILE A 123 7.91 6.44 4.91
C ILE A 123 6.77 7.22 4.24
N VAL A 124 6.31 6.73 3.09
CA VAL A 124 5.20 7.30 2.34
C VAL A 124 4.13 6.23 2.14
N HIS A 125 2.91 6.50 2.60
CA HIS A 125 1.80 5.57 2.45
C HIS A 125 0.52 6.28 2.02
N CYS A 126 -0.44 5.48 1.55
CA CYS A 126 -1.84 5.88 1.39
C CYS A 126 -2.73 4.76 1.93
N SER A 127 -3.77 4.34 1.20
CA SER A 127 -4.53 3.12 1.51
C SER A 127 -3.77 1.88 1.02
N ALA A 128 -3.71 1.65 -0.30
CA ALA A 128 -2.98 0.52 -0.89
C ALA A 128 -1.45 0.72 -1.03
N GLY A 129 -0.96 1.93 -0.78
CA GLY A 129 0.46 2.29 -0.87
C GLY A 129 1.04 2.26 -2.29
N VAL A 130 0.23 2.55 -3.32
CA VAL A 130 0.67 2.48 -4.73
C VAL A 130 0.24 3.68 -5.59
N GLY A 131 -1.03 4.11 -5.55
CA GLY A 131 -1.53 5.20 -6.39
C GLY A 131 -0.98 6.57 -5.97
N ARG A 132 -1.50 7.10 -4.86
CA ARG A 132 -1.09 8.39 -4.28
C ARG A 132 0.38 8.39 -3.88
N THR A 133 0.84 7.29 -3.26
CA THR A 133 2.26 7.06 -2.94
C THR A 133 3.14 7.19 -4.18
N GLY A 134 2.78 6.53 -5.29
CA GLY A 134 3.56 6.58 -6.53
C GLY A 134 3.62 7.99 -7.13
N VAL A 135 2.52 8.76 -7.09
CA VAL A 135 2.52 10.15 -7.56
C VAL A 135 3.44 11.02 -6.70
N PHE A 136 3.38 10.89 -5.36
CA PHE A 136 4.27 11.63 -4.47
C PHE A 136 5.74 11.32 -4.76
N LEU A 137 6.10 10.03 -4.83
CA LEU A 137 7.48 9.61 -5.09
C LEU A 137 7.98 10.06 -6.46
N CYS A 138 7.16 9.94 -7.51
CA CYS A 138 7.52 10.40 -8.85
C CYS A 138 7.85 11.89 -8.86
N VAL A 139 6.98 12.71 -8.27
CA VAL A 139 7.17 14.17 -8.22
C VAL A 139 8.37 14.54 -7.36
N ASP A 140 8.59 13.87 -6.22
CA ASP A 140 9.76 14.12 -5.37
C ASP A 140 11.09 13.83 -6.08
N VAL A 141 11.16 12.71 -6.82
CA VAL A 141 12.33 12.36 -7.64
C VAL A 141 12.57 13.42 -8.72
N VAL A 142 11.52 13.87 -9.43
CA VAL A 142 11.66 14.90 -10.45
C VAL A 142 12.08 16.24 -9.85
N PHE A 143 11.55 16.63 -8.69
CA PHE A 143 11.96 17.87 -8.00
C PHE A 143 13.44 17.81 -7.61
N CYS A 144 13.89 16.68 -7.08
CA CYS A 144 15.30 16.46 -6.79
C CYS A 144 16.19 16.55 -8.04
N ALA A 145 15.73 15.98 -9.17
CA ALA A 145 16.44 16.07 -10.44
C ALA A 145 16.53 17.52 -10.95
N ILE A 146 15.42 18.27 -10.90
CA ILE A 146 15.39 19.70 -11.28
C ILE A 146 16.35 20.52 -10.40
N GLU A 147 16.31 20.34 -9.08
CA GLU A 147 17.18 21.05 -8.13
C GLU A 147 18.67 20.77 -8.38
N LYS A 148 19.01 19.56 -8.83
CA LYS A 148 20.38 19.12 -9.12
C LYS A 148 20.78 19.27 -10.59
N SER A 149 19.95 19.90 -11.43
CA SER A 149 20.17 20.05 -12.87
C SER A 149 20.41 18.71 -13.59
N PHE A 150 19.76 17.63 -13.14
CA PHE A 150 19.78 16.33 -13.80
C PHE A 150 18.62 16.19 -14.78
N SER A 151 18.87 15.44 -15.86
CA SER A 151 17.79 15.02 -16.75
C SER A 151 16.86 14.05 -16.02
N PHE A 152 15.57 14.11 -16.36
CA PHE A 152 14.56 13.22 -15.80
C PHE A 152 13.64 12.73 -16.91
N ASN A 153 13.08 11.53 -16.73
CA ASN A 153 12.06 10.98 -17.60
C ASN A 153 11.00 10.30 -16.72
N ILE A 154 9.78 10.85 -16.72
CA ILE A 154 8.69 10.38 -15.84
C ILE A 154 8.33 8.92 -16.13
N MET A 155 8.31 8.50 -17.40
CA MET A 155 8.02 7.12 -17.76
C MET A 155 9.05 6.15 -17.17
N ASN A 156 10.35 6.48 -17.28
CA ASN A 156 11.43 5.67 -16.74
C ASN A 156 11.39 5.62 -15.20
N ILE A 157 11.12 6.75 -14.54
CA ILE A 157 10.96 6.83 -13.09
C ILE A 157 9.81 5.91 -12.64
N VAL A 158 8.66 6.00 -13.29
CA VAL A 158 7.50 5.16 -12.98
C VAL A 158 7.78 3.68 -13.26
N GLY A 159 8.49 3.38 -14.35
CA GLY A 159 8.94 2.01 -14.65
C GLY A 159 9.82 1.43 -13.54
N GLN A 160 10.82 2.19 -13.06
CA GLN A 160 11.68 1.79 -11.96
C GLN A 160 10.93 1.62 -10.64
N MET A 161 9.99 2.53 -10.33
CA MET A 161 9.13 2.38 -9.14
C MET A 161 8.29 1.10 -9.21
N ARG A 162 7.74 0.77 -10.38
CA ARG A 162 6.93 -0.44 -10.58
C ARG A 162 7.73 -1.74 -10.49
N GLN A 163 9.03 -1.71 -10.78
CA GLN A 163 9.94 -2.83 -10.55
C GLN A 163 10.15 -3.11 -9.06
N GLN A 164 10.12 -2.08 -8.20
CA GLN A 164 10.29 -2.22 -6.75
C GLN A 164 8.96 -2.49 -6.02
N ARG A 165 7.86 -1.92 -6.50
CA ARG A 165 6.50 -2.18 -5.99
C ARG A 165 5.51 -2.09 -7.14
N CYS A 166 4.93 -3.24 -7.50
CA CYS A 166 3.96 -3.32 -8.58
C CYS A 166 2.77 -2.36 -8.35
N GLY A 167 2.29 -1.72 -9.43
CA GLY A 167 1.10 -0.86 -9.39
C GLY A 167 1.34 0.61 -9.01
N MET A 168 2.59 1.05 -8.83
CA MET A 168 2.91 2.46 -8.57
C MET A 168 2.30 3.37 -9.65
N ILE A 169 1.53 4.37 -9.21
CA ILE A 169 0.62 5.20 -10.02
C ILE A 169 -0.46 4.34 -10.70
N GLN A 170 -1.69 4.42 -10.19
CA GLN A 170 -2.77 3.49 -10.53
C GLN A 170 -3.64 3.98 -11.69
N THR A 171 -3.89 5.29 -11.80
CA THR A 171 -4.83 5.83 -12.80
C THR A 171 -4.13 6.69 -13.84
N LYS A 172 -4.77 6.83 -15.00
CA LYS A 172 -4.30 7.70 -16.09
C LYS A 172 -4.24 9.16 -15.61
N GLU A 173 -5.20 9.57 -14.81
CA GLU A 173 -5.35 10.90 -14.25
C GLU A 173 -4.17 11.23 -13.33
N GLN A 174 -3.76 10.26 -12.49
CA GLN A 174 -2.57 10.37 -11.65
C GLN A 174 -1.28 10.49 -12.46
N TYR A 175 -1.15 9.70 -13.53
CA TYR A 175 0.02 9.77 -14.42
C TYR A 175 0.11 11.12 -15.13
N ILE A 176 -1.02 11.61 -15.69
CA ILE A 176 -1.11 12.95 -16.30
C ILE A 176 -0.79 14.05 -15.27
N PHE A 177 -1.26 13.89 -14.03
CA PHE A 177 -1.01 14.86 -12.97
C PHE A 177 0.48 15.02 -12.67
N CYS A 178 1.28 13.95 -12.73
CA CYS A 178 2.74 14.04 -12.58
C CYS A 178 3.35 15.00 -13.61
N TYR A 179 2.96 14.90 -14.87
CA TYR A 179 3.42 15.82 -15.92
C TYR A 179 2.93 17.25 -15.69
N LYS A 180 1.66 17.44 -15.30
CA LYS A 180 1.09 18.76 -15.04
C LYS A 180 1.83 19.50 -13.92
N ILE A 181 2.13 18.82 -12.81
CA ILE A 181 2.85 19.42 -11.68
C ILE A 181 4.27 19.82 -12.07
N VAL A 182 4.97 18.96 -12.80
CA VAL A 182 6.33 19.26 -13.26
C VAL A 182 6.34 20.47 -14.20
N LEU A 183 5.39 20.54 -15.14
CA LEU A 183 5.24 21.68 -16.03
C LEU A 183 4.95 22.97 -15.25
N GLU A 184 4.02 22.95 -14.30
CA GLU A 184 3.66 24.11 -13.48
C GLU A 184 4.86 24.62 -12.66
N VAL A 185 5.65 23.70 -12.08
CA VAL A 185 6.86 24.08 -11.33
C VAL A 185 7.90 24.71 -12.25
N LEU A 186 8.16 24.14 -13.43
CA LEU A 186 9.09 24.71 -14.40
C LEU A 186 8.63 26.09 -14.88
N GLN A 187 7.35 26.26 -15.18
CA GLN A 187 6.77 27.57 -15.53
C GLN A 187 6.99 28.60 -14.41
N LYS A 188 6.73 28.23 -13.15
CA LYS A 188 6.97 29.10 -11.98
C LYS A 188 8.45 29.45 -11.79
N LEU A 189 9.37 28.57 -12.15
CA LEU A 189 10.82 28.83 -12.10
C LEU A 189 11.27 29.77 -13.23
N LEU A 190 10.69 29.64 -14.43
CA LEU A 190 11.04 30.47 -15.59
C LEU A 190 10.43 31.88 -15.52
N THR A 191 9.25 32.03 -14.94
CA THR A 191 8.53 33.31 -14.80
C THR A 191 8.96 34.15 -13.59
N LYS A 192 9.75 33.58 -12.68
CA LYS A 192 10.36 34.30 -11.56
C LYS A 192 11.71 34.94 -11.90
N LYS A 193 12.02 35.08 -13.20
CA LYS A 193 13.13 35.91 -13.68
C LYS A 193 12.71 37.36 -13.79
#